data_AF-X1GTX5-F1
#
_entry.id   AF-X1GTX5-F1
#
_cell.length_a   1.000
_cell.length_b   1.000
_cell.length_c   1.000
_cell.angle_alpha   90.00
_cell.angle_beta   90.00
_cell.angle_gamma   90.00
#
_symmetry.space_group_name_H-M   'P 1'
#
loop_
_entity.id
_entity.type
_entity.pdbx_description
1 polymer ?
#
loop_
_entity_poly.entity_id
_entity_poly.type
_entity_poly.pdbx_seq_one_letter_code
_entity_poly.pdbx_strand_id
1 'polypeptide(L)'
;GQFNMTFLGMELSRYRNGVAKKHGQISQKMFPQYEVDSITNGIHLPFWVSQPFQQIFDKKWPNWKAKPSILQNAIELDDLDIFDAHIENKFNLISYQKGHSWNLLDEELITIGFARRFATYKRATLIFHDIDRLGKICQDKIQFIFTFE
;
A
#
# COMPACT_ATOMS: atom_id res chain seq x y z
N GLY A 1 27.08 3.36 -32.59
CA GLY A 1 26.65 4.42 -31.65
C GLY A 1 25.63 3.84 -30.69
N GLN A 2 25.61 4.28 -29.44
CA GLN A 2 24.55 3.91 -28.48
C GLN A 2 23.46 4.96 -28.50
N PHE A 3 22.20 4.52 -28.55
CA PHE A 3 21.03 5.39 -28.52
C PHE A 3 20.41 5.39 -27.13
N ASN A 4 20.15 6.58 -26.57
CA ASN A 4 19.61 6.72 -25.22
C ASN A 4 18.13 7.13 -25.27
N MET A 5 17.25 6.18 -24.96
CA MET A 5 15.79 6.39 -24.96
C MET A 5 15.33 7.45 -23.94
N THR A 6 16.04 7.62 -22.83
CA THR A 6 15.71 8.64 -21.83
C THR A 6 15.96 10.03 -22.37
N PHE A 7 17.12 10.28 -22.98
CA PHE A 7 17.40 11.59 -23.58
C PHE A 7 16.46 11.87 -24.76
N LEU A 8 16.18 10.89 -25.61
CA LEU A 8 15.18 11.05 -26.67
C LEU A 8 13.80 11.43 -26.10
N GLY A 9 13.32 10.66 -25.13
CA GLY A 9 12.02 10.88 -24.50
C GLY A 9 11.96 12.24 -23.81
N MET A 10 13.06 12.66 -23.17
CA MET A 10 13.21 13.99 -22.63
C MET A 10 13.10 15.03 -23.75
N GLU A 11 14.01 15.07 -24.73
CA GLU A 11 14.02 16.11 -25.77
C GLU A 11 12.68 16.27 -26.50
N LEU A 12 11.98 15.16 -26.78
CA LEU A 12 10.70 15.19 -27.48
C LEU A 12 9.49 15.48 -26.59
N SER A 13 9.65 15.56 -25.27
CA SER A 13 8.54 15.81 -24.32
C SER A 13 8.45 17.27 -23.93
N ARG A 14 7.24 17.84 -24.01
CA ARG A 14 6.94 19.17 -23.49
C ARG A 14 6.98 19.25 -21.97
N TYR A 15 6.67 18.15 -21.28
CA TYR A 15 6.59 18.09 -19.82
C TYR A 15 7.21 16.79 -19.31
N ARG A 16 7.91 16.88 -18.17
CA ARG A 16 8.64 15.76 -17.55
C ARG A 16 8.37 15.80 -16.06
N ASN A 17 7.99 14.68 -15.47
CA ASN A 17 7.72 14.61 -14.05
C ASN A 17 8.28 13.35 -13.39
N GLY A 18 8.60 13.47 -12.12
CA GLY A 18 8.68 12.35 -11.22
C GLY A 18 7.30 11.92 -10.71
N VAL A 19 7.24 10.70 -10.16
CA VAL A 19 6.02 10.09 -9.60
C VAL A 19 5.83 10.35 -8.09
N ALA A 20 6.72 11.13 -7.49
CA ALA A 20 6.70 11.60 -6.11
C ALA A 20 7.65 12.80 -5.97
N LYS A 21 7.42 13.68 -5.00
CA LYS A 21 8.28 14.86 -4.76
C LYS A 21 9.77 14.50 -4.65
N LYS A 22 10.09 13.45 -3.88
CA LYS A 22 11.48 13.00 -3.74
C LYS A 22 12.05 12.42 -5.03
N HIS A 23 11.22 11.72 -5.80
CA HIS A 23 11.62 11.17 -7.09
C HIS A 23 11.94 12.30 -8.08
N GLY A 24 11.11 13.34 -8.18
CA GLY A 24 11.40 14.50 -9.02
C GLY A 24 12.67 15.24 -8.59
N GLN A 25 12.90 15.43 -7.27
CA GLN A 25 14.15 16.00 -6.78
C GLN A 25 15.40 15.18 -7.18
N ILE A 26 15.30 13.86 -7.15
CA ILE A 26 16.41 12.98 -7.57
C ILE A 26 16.58 13.07 -9.09
N SER A 27 15.51 12.98 -9.87
CA SER A 27 15.54 13.10 -11.32
C SER A 27 16.11 14.45 -11.78
N GLN A 28 15.72 15.55 -11.12
CA GLN A 28 16.25 16.89 -11.42
C GLN A 28 17.77 16.98 -11.22
N LYS A 29 18.32 16.28 -10.22
CA LYS A 29 19.78 16.19 -10.00
C LYS A 29 20.47 15.30 -11.03
N MET A 30 19.81 14.25 -11.50
CA MET A 30 20.35 13.35 -12.52
C MET A 30 20.38 14.00 -13.90
N PHE A 31 19.43 14.90 -14.19
CA PHE A 31 19.24 15.52 -15.49
C PHE A 31 19.11 17.05 -15.37
N PRO A 32 20.19 17.75 -14.96
CA PRO A 32 20.14 19.19 -14.63
C PRO A 32 19.79 20.10 -15.82
N GLN A 33 19.97 19.63 -17.05
CA GLN A 33 19.65 20.37 -18.27
C GLN A 33 18.17 20.41 -18.62
N TYR A 34 17.32 19.65 -17.91
CA TYR A 34 15.88 19.63 -18.14
C TYR A 34 15.14 20.06 -16.87
N GLU A 35 14.01 20.73 -17.04
CA GLU A 35 13.07 20.99 -15.96
C GLU A 35 12.26 19.72 -15.68
N VAL A 36 12.31 19.23 -14.43
CA VAL A 36 11.60 18.03 -13.98
C VAL A 36 10.73 18.37 -12.78
N ASP A 37 9.42 18.26 -12.97
CA ASP A 37 8.42 18.49 -11.93
C ASP A 37 8.07 17.18 -11.17
N SER A 38 7.04 17.16 -10.34
CA SER A 38 6.57 16.00 -9.59
C SER A 38 5.06 15.92 -9.53
N ILE A 39 4.51 14.83 -10.07
CA ILE A 39 3.10 14.45 -9.89
C ILE A 39 3.10 13.21 -9.01
N THR A 40 2.65 13.34 -7.77
CA THR A 40 2.63 12.21 -6.82
C THR A 40 1.56 11.21 -7.24
N ASN A 41 1.93 9.93 -7.36
CA ASN A 41 0.99 8.86 -7.67
C ASN A 41 -0.17 8.82 -6.64
N GLY A 42 -1.37 8.55 -7.15
CA GLY A 42 -2.56 8.31 -6.34
C GLY A 42 -3.14 6.92 -6.59
N ILE A 43 -4.18 6.59 -5.82
CA ILE A 43 -4.98 5.37 -6.00
C ILE A 43 -6.47 5.75 -6.12
N HIS A 44 -7.25 4.92 -6.82
CA HIS A 44 -8.70 5.10 -6.92
C HIS A 44 -9.39 4.57 -5.66
N LEU A 45 -9.77 5.46 -4.74
CA LEU A 45 -10.23 5.06 -3.42
C LEU A 45 -11.47 4.15 -3.39
N PRO A 46 -12.54 4.37 -4.20
CA PRO A 46 -13.70 3.47 -4.18
C PRO A 46 -13.36 2.02 -4.54
N PHE A 47 -12.26 1.80 -5.26
CA PHE A 47 -11.77 0.46 -5.58
C PHE A 47 -10.92 -0.14 -4.45
N TRP A 48 -10.08 0.69 -3.80
CA TRP A 48 -9.08 0.22 -2.83
C TRP A 48 -9.54 0.23 -1.37
N VAL A 49 -10.62 0.94 -1.04
CA VAL A 49 -11.23 0.92 0.29
C VAL A 49 -12.17 -0.28 0.38
N SER A 50 -12.07 -1.08 1.43
CA SER A 50 -12.93 -2.26 1.60
C SER A 50 -14.38 -1.88 1.90
N GLN A 51 -15.31 -2.76 1.53
CA GLN A 51 -16.75 -2.54 1.71
C GLN A 51 -17.14 -2.10 3.14
N PRO A 52 -16.64 -2.71 4.23
CA PRO A 52 -17.03 -2.28 5.58
C PRO A 52 -16.63 -0.82 5.87
N PHE A 53 -15.45 -0.39 5.44
CA PHE A 53 -15.04 1.01 5.56
C PHE A 53 -15.84 1.93 4.63
N GLN A 54 -16.20 1.47 3.43
CA GLN A 54 -17.06 2.27 2.55
C GLN A 54 -18.42 2.54 3.20
N GLN A 55 -19.01 1.60 3.95
CA GLN A 55 -20.27 1.81 4.65
C GLN A 55 -20.16 2.90 5.73
N ILE A 56 -19.06 2.89 6.50
CA ILE A 56 -18.77 3.93 7.49
C ILE A 56 -18.64 5.29 6.80
N PHE A 57 -17.87 5.34 5.70
CA PHE A 57 -17.65 6.59 4.96
C PHE A 57 -18.91 7.08 4.26
N ASP A 58 -19.73 6.19 3.70
CA ASP A 58 -21.00 6.53 3.05
C ASP A 58 -22.00 7.11 4.06
N LYS A 59 -22.02 6.60 5.30
CA LYS A 59 -22.84 7.12 6.40
C LYS A 59 -22.36 8.49 6.90
N LYS A 60 -21.05 8.65 7.14
CA LYS A 60 -20.50 9.89 7.73
C LYS A 60 -20.28 11.00 6.69
N TRP A 61 -19.83 10.63 5.49
CA TRP A 61 -19.42 11.54 4.43
C TRP A 61 -19.92 11.06 3.06
N PRO A 62 -21.23 11.19 2.74
CA PRO A 62 -21.83 10.63 1.52
C PRO A 62 -21.10 10.97 0.20
N ASN A 63 -20.39 12.11 0.14
CA ASN A 63 -19.68 12.59 -1.04
C ASN A 63 -18.17 12.25 -1.08
N TRP A 64 -17.66 11.39 -0.19
CA TRP A 64 -16.23 11.09 -0.08
C TRP A 64 -15.61 10.53 -1.37
N LYS A 65 -16.40 9.80 -2.18
CA LYS A 65 -15.97 9.24 -3.47
C LYS A 65 -15.64 10.34 -4.50
N ALA A 66 -16.43 11.41 -4.52
CA ALA A 66 -16.21 12.56 -5.39
C ALA A 66 -15.22 13.57 -4.78
N LYS A 67 -15.14 13.66 -3.45
CA LYS A 67 -14.23 14.54 -2.71
C LYS A 67 -13.40 13.77 -1.68
N PRO A 68 -12.37 13.01 -2.13
CA PRO A 68 -11.47 12.26 -1.26
C PRO A 68 -10.83 13.03 -0.11
N SER A 69 -10.63 14.34 -0.28
CA SER A 69 -9.97 15.18 0.71
C SER A 69 -10.70 15.21 2.06
N ILE A 70 -12.00 14.88 2.09
CA ILE A 70 -12.77 14.81 3.34
C ILE A 70 -12.27 13.71 4.28
N LEU A 71 -11.63 12.67 3.74
CA LEU A 71 -11.06 11.58 4.54
C LEU A 71 -9.87 12.01 5.41
N GLN A 72 -9.36 13.24 5.24
CA GLN A 72 -8.39 13.82 6.17
C GLN A 72 -8.95 13.95 7.60
N ASN A 73 -10.29 13.95 7.73
CA ASN A 73 -10.99 13.97 9.00
C ASN A 73 -11.22 12.56 9.57
N ALA A 74 -10.55 11.52 9.06
CA ALA A 74 -10.66 10.13 9.54
C ALA A 74 -10.44 9.95 11.05
N ILE A 75 -9.71 10.88 11.69
CA ILE A 75 -9.53 10.90 13.14
C ILE A 75 -10.84 11.08 13.93
N GLU A 76 -11.90 11.57 13.28
CA GLU A 76 -13.21 11.74 13.90
C GLU A 76 -14.04 10.45 13.91
N LEU A 77 -13.61 9.40 13.23
CA LEU A 77 -14.34 8.13 13.18
C LEU A 77 -14.38 7.48 14.56
N ASP A 78 -15.46 6.76 14.82
CA ASP A 78 -15.61 6.03 16.08
C ASP A 78 -14.70 4.80 16.09
N ASP A 79 -14.01 4.58 17.20
CA ASP A 79 -13.06 3.47 17.34
C ASP A 79 -13.74 2.11 17.25
N LEU A 80 -14.99 1.96 17.73
CA LEU A 80 -15.75 0.72 17.63
C LEU A 80 -16.16 0.45 16.19
N ASP A 81 -16.63 1.47 15.47
CA ASP A 81 -16.95 1.34 14.03
C ASP A 81 -15.71 0.89 13.23
N ILE A 82 -14.53 1.49 13.51
CA ILE A 82 -13.27 1.10 12.87
C ILE A 82 -12.89 -0.34 13.23
N PHE A 83 -13.02 -0.71 14.50
CA PHE A 83 -12.67 -2.05 14.98
C PHE A 83 -13.56 -3.12 14.36
N ASP A 84 -14.88 -2.91 14.33
CA ASP A 84 -15.83 -3.84 13.73
C ASP A 84 -15.56 -4.02 12.22
N ALA A 85 -15.34 -2.92 11.49
CA ALA A 85 -14.94 -2.99 10.08
C ALA A 85 -13.60 -3.72 9.90
N HIS A 86 -12.64 -3.55 10.81
CA HIS A 86 -11.38 -4.29 10.78
C HIS A 86 -11.60 -5.79 10.97
N ILE A 87 -12.38 -6.19 11.97
CA ILE A 87 -12.69 -7.61 12.24
C ILE A 87 -13.43 -8.24 11.06
N GLU A 88 -14.39 -7.55 10.45
CA GLU A 88 -15.09 -8.05 9.26
C GLU A 88 -14.12 -8.27 8.08
N ASN A 89 -13.20 -7.33 7.83
CA ASN A 89 -12.17 -7.50 6.81
C ASN A 89 -11.25 -8.69 7.10
N LYS A 90 -10.88 -8.90 8.36
CA LYS A 90 -10.06 -10.05 8.78
C LYS A 90 -10.81 -11.36 8.56
N PHE A 91 -12.08 -11.42 8.92
CA PHE A 91 -12.93 -12.58 8.67
C PHE A 91 -13.06 -12.89 7.17
N ASN A 92 -13.28 -11.88 6.33
CA ASN A 92 -13.37 -12.02 4.87
C ASN A 92 -12.06 -12.58 4.28
N LEU A 93 -10.91 -12.09 4.74
CA LEU A 93 -9.60 -12.59 4.33
C LEU A 93 -9.38 -14.06 4.71
N ILE A 94 -9.67 -14.41 5.96
CA ILE A 94 -9.51 -15.79 6.47
C ILE A 94 -10.45 -16.74 5.72
N SER A 95 -11.70 -16.33 5.50
CA SER A 95 -12.69 -17.10 4.74
C SER A 95 -12.26 -17.32 3.29
N TYR A 96 -11.71 -16.29 2.65
CA TYR A 96 -11.13 -16.41 1.32
C TYR A 96 -9.97 -17.41 1.31
N GLN A 97 -9.04 -17.31 2.26
CA GLN A 97 -7.89 -18.20 2.36
C GLN A 97 -8.29 -19.67 2.58
N LYS A 98 -9.28 -19.94 3.46
CA LYS A 98 -9.82 -21.28 3.70
C LYS A 98 -10.32 -21.96 2.43
N GLY A 99 -10.81 -21.19 1.45
CA GLY A 99 -11.21 -21.69 0.15
C GLY A 99 -10.07 -22.03 -0.81
N HIS A 100 -8.83 -21.60 -0.51
CA HIS A 100 -7.68 -21.69 -1.42
C HIS A 100 -6.48 -22.45 -0.85
N SER A 101 -6.43 -22.73 0.45
CA SER A 101 -5.30 -23.41 1.09
C SER A 101 -5.69 -24.11 2.39
N TRP A 102 -4.95 -25.17 2.72
CA TRP A 102 -5.12 -25.98 3.92
C TRP A 102 -4.54 -25.34 5.20
N ASN A 103 -3.78 -24.25 5.07
CA ASN A 103 -3.18 -23.56 6.21
C ASN A 103 -4.17 -22.61 6.86
N LEU A 104 -4.85 -23.03 7.92
CA LEU A 104 -5.85 -22.18 8.57
C LEU A 104 -5.18 -20.99 9.27
N LEU A 105 -5.50 -19.78 8.80
CA LEU A 105 -5.18 -18.54 9.53
C LEU A 105 -6.06 -18.45 10.79
N ASP A 106 -5.48 -17.92 11.86
CA ASP A 106 -6.15 -17.70 13.13
C ASP A 106 -6.77 -16.28 13.16
N GLU A 107 -8.02 -16.20 13.64
CA GLU A 107 -8.80 -14.97 13.70
C GLU A 107 -8.51 -14.11 14.92
N GLU A 108 -7.84 -14.63 15.94
CA GLU A 108 -7.43 -13.89 17.14
C GLU A 108 -6.01 -13.33 17.00
N LEU A 109 -5.16 -13.94 16.17
CA LEU A 109 -3.76 -13.52 16.00
C LEU A 109 -3.60 -12.26 15.16
N ILE A 110 -2.61 -11.42 15.47
CA ILE A 110 -2.29 -10.25 14.65
C ILE A 110 -1.76 -10.72 13.30
N THR A 111 -2.38 -10.25 12.21
CA THR A 111 -1.95 -10.59 10.85
C THR A 111 -1.07 -9.49 10.26
N ILE A 112 0.16 -9.83 9.89
CA ILE A 112 1.07 -8.93 9.16
C ILE A 112 1.19 -9.40 7.71
N GLY A 113 0.73 -8.57 6.78
CA GLY A 113 0.72 -8.87 5.35
C GLY A 113 1.85 -8.19 4.56
N PHE A 114 2.47 -8.92 3.65
CA PHE A 114 3.44 -8.43 2.65
C PHE A 114 2.96 -8.80 1.24
N ALA A 115 2.43 -7.82 0.52
CA ALA A 115 1.88 -8.01 -0.84
C ALA A 115 2.53 -7.06 -1.84
N ARG A 116 3.75 -7.37 -2.28
CA ARG A 116 4.51 -6.57 -3.26
C ARG A 116 5.38 -7.47 -4.14
N ARG A 117 5.45 -7.14 -5.45
CA ARG A 117 6.37 -7.76 -6.44
C ARG A 117 7.78 -7.98 -5.87
N PHE A 118 8.33 -9.18 -6.07
CA PHE A 118 9.63 -9.56 -5.54
C PHE A 118 10.75 -8.81 -6.27
N ALA A 119 11.37 -7.86 -5.57
CA ALA A 119 12.55 -7.15 -6.04
C ALA A 119 13.54 -7.01 -4.89
N THR A 120 14.82 -7.25 -5.14
CA THR A 120 15.88 -7.30 -4.11
C THR A 120 15.94 -6.04 -3.25
N TYR A 121 15.62 -4.87 -3.83
CA TYR A 121 15.57 -3.60 -3.10
C TYR A 121 14.41 -3.50 -2.08
N LYS A 122 13.35 -4.32 -2.19
CA LYS A 122 12.19 -4.29 -1.27
C LYS A 122 12.39 -5.12 0.00
N ARG A 123 13.45 -5.94 0.05
CA ARG A 123 13.92 -6.66 1.26
C ARG A 123 12.82 -7.37 2.06
N ALA A 124 11.89 -8.05 1.39
CA ALA A 124 10.80 -8.77 2.06
C ALA A 124 11.29 -9.84 3.06
N THR A 125 12.50 -10.38 2.85
CA THR A 125 13.13 -11.37 3.72
C THR A 125 13.85 -10.80 4.93
N LEU A 126 13.94 -9.47 5.08
CA LEU A 126 14.65 -8.84 6.20
C LEU A 126 14.08 -9.24 7.57
N ILE A 127 12.76 -9.47 7.64
CA ILE A 127 12.10 -9.92 8.86
C ILE A 127 12.57 -11.31 9.32
N PHE A 128 13.06 -12.13 8.38
CA PHE A 128 13.59 -13.48 8.64
C PHE A 128 15.11 -13.49 8.84
N HIS A 129 15.76 -12.33 8.90
CA HIS A 129 17.20 -12.26 9.12
C HIS A 129 17.61 -12.84 10.49
N ASP A 130 16.75 -12.67 11.50
CA ASP A 130 16.96 -13.17 12.87
C ASP A 130 15.65 -13.81 13.37
N ILE A 131 15.48 -15.10 13.06
CA ILE A 131 14.27 -15.86 13.37
C ILE A 131 14.11 -16.04 14.89
N ASP A 132 15.21 -16.21 15.63
CA ASP A 132 15.16 -16.37 17.09
C ASP A 132 14.64 -15.11 17.77
N ARG A 133 15.13 -13.94 17.34
CA ARG A 133 14.63 -12.65 17.82
C ARG A 133 13.19 -12.43 17.38
N LEU A 134 12.84 -12.79 16.15
CA LEU A 134 11.46 -12.69 15.67
C LEU A 134 10.51 -13.52 16.53
N GLY A 135 10.84 -14.77 16.82
CA GLY A 135 10.05 -15.64 17.69
C GLY A 135 9.87 -15.05 19.10
N LYS A 136 10.94 -14.50 19.69
CA LYS A 136 10.88 -13.83 21.00
C LYS A 136 9.98 -12.59 21.01
N ILE A 137 9.93 -11.84 19.92
CA ILE A 137 9.08 -10.64 19.79
C ILE A 137 7.62 -11.05 19.55
N CYS A 138 7.39 -12.02 18.66
CA CYS A 138 6.05 -12.43 18.25
C CYS A 138 5.32 -13.21 19.35
N GLN A 139 6.03 -14.02 20.15
CA GLN A 139 5.44 -14.84 21.23
C GLN A 139 4.22 -15.66 20.77
N ASP A 140 4.26 -16.20 19.54
CA ASP A 140 3.16 -16.92 18.89
C ASP A 140 1.83 -16.15 18.74
N LYS A 141 1.85 -14.82 18.92
CA LYS A 141 0.68 -13.93 18.82
C LYS A 141 0.50 -13.28 17.44
N ILE A 142 1.40 -13.59 16.51
CA ILE A 142 1.50 -12.93 15.20
C ILE A 142 1.59 -13.98 14.11
N GLN A 143 0.81 -13.80 13.06
CA GLN A 143 0.87 -14.59 11.83
C GLN A 143 1.24 -13.69 10.66
N PHE A 144 1.90 -14.28 9.67
CA PHE A 144 2.37 -13.55 8.49
C PHE A 144 1.74 -14.08 7.22
N ILE A 145 1.33 -13.17 6.33
CA ILE A 145 0.87 -13.50 4.98
C ILE A 145 1.82 -12.85 3.99
N PHE A 146 2.43 -13.67 3.13
CA PHE A 146 3.25 -13.19 2.02
C PHE A 146 2.58 -13.54 0.71
N THR A 147 2.41 -12.54 -0.15
CA THR A 147 2.01 -12.75 -1.54
C THR A 147 3.09 -12.19 -2.45
N PHE A 148 3.52 -13.03 -3.38
CA PHE A 148 4.52 -12.70 -4.38
C PHE A 148 3.84 -12.79 -5.74
N GLU A 149 3.94 -11.69 -6.48
CA GLU A 149 3.64 -11.62 -7.92
C GLU A 149 4.98 -11.51 -8.66
#